data_AF-A0AAX1T790-F1
#
_entry.id   AF-A0AAX1T790-F1
#
_cell.length_a   1.000
_cell.length_b   1.000
_cell.length_c   1.000
_cell.angle_alpha   90.00
_cell.angle_beta   90.00
_cell.angle_gamma   90.00
#
_symmetry.space_group_name_H-M   'P 1'
#
loop_
_entity.id
_entity.type
_entity.pdbx_description
1 polymer ?
#
loop_
_entity_poly.entity_id
_entity_poly.type
_entity_poly.pdbx_seq_one_letter_code
_entity_poly.pdbx_strand_id
1 'polypeptide(L)'
;MNLKNLEEVNVKVTIQNHDGSTAIFTEKGLKISDTLILSVYEAGLSINKFHYDQTGDIVLDEEILDLQGSVNDYGLNLEEISNMNAIEFLLKITTLTKGLH
;
A
#
# COMPACT_ATOMS: atom_id res chain seq x y z
N MET A 1 10.12 -7.17 6.69
CA MET A 1 8.91 -7.65 5.96
C MET A 1 8.74 -9.13 6.21
N ASN A 2 7.51 -9.59 6.46
CA ASN A 2 7.18 -11.00 6.54
C ASN A 2 6.08 -11.29 5.52
N LEU A 3 6.49 -11.73 4.33
CA LEU A 3 5.60 -11.90 3.18
C LEU A 3 4.77 -13.19 3.26
N LYS A 4 5.01 -14.07 4.25
CA LYS A 4 4.22 -15.30 4.43
C LYS A 4 2.81 -15.05 4.96
N ASN A 5 2.59 -13.88 5.56
CA ASN A 5 1.31 -13.49 6.19
C ASN A 5 0.74 -12.25 5.51
N LEU A 6 0.77 -12.21 4.17
CA LEU A 6 0.16 -11.13 3.40
C LEU A 6 -1.36 -11.16 3.58
N GLU A 7 -1.92 -10.02 3.93
CA GLU A 7 -3.34 -9.87 4.19
C GLU A 7 -3.84 -8.60 3.50
N GLU A 8 -4.91 -8.72 2.72
CA GLU A 8 -5.62 -7.54 2.23
C GLU A 8 -6.43 -6.94 3.38
N VAL A 9 -6.17 -5.67 3.67
CA VAL A 9 -6.80 -4.93 4.77
C VAL A 9 -7.48 -3.68 4.26
N ASN A 10 -8.47 -3.22 5.03
CA ASN A 10 -9.12 -1.95 4.80
C ASN A 10 -8.31 -0.85 5.50
N VAL A 11 -7.99 0.21 4.76
CA VAL A 11 -7.24 1.37 5.22
C VAL A 11 -8.16 2.58 5.20
N LYS A 12 -8.26 3.27 6.33
CA LYS A 12 -9.00 4.51 6.43
C LYS A 12 -8.18 5.65 5.83
N VAL A 13 -8.77 6.34 4.88
CA VAL A 13 -8.19 7.53 4.28
C VAL A 13 -9.07 8.72 4.62
N THR A 14 -8.44 9.76 5.15
CA THR A 14 -9.10 11.00 5.55
C THR A 14 -8.52 12.15 4.73
N ILE A 15 -9.34 12.73 3.85
CA ILE A 15 -8.98 13.94 3.11
C ILE A 15 -9.62 15.15 3.78
N GLN A 16 -8.79 16.14 4.09
CA GLN A 16 -9.26 17.48 4.47
C GLN A 16 -9.36 18.32 3.20
N ASN A 17 -10.58 18.68 2.83
CA ASN A 17 -10.85 19.52 1.67
C ASN A 17 -10.53 20.98 1.98
N HIS A 18 -10.25 21.75 0.93
CA HIS A 18 -9.95 23.18 1.06
C HIS A 18 -11.14 24.00 1.63
N ASP A 19 -12.37 23.50 1.49
CA ASP A 19 -13.56 24.13 2.07
C ASP A 19 -13.76 23.84 3.58
N GLY A 20 -12.82 23.11 4.20
CA GLY A 20 -12.87 22.71 5.61
C GLY A 20 -13.73 21.48 5.88
N SER A 21 -14.31 20.84 4.86
CA SER A 21 -14.98 19.55 5.01
C SER A 21 -13.98 18.40 5.08
N THR A 22 -14.36 17.32 5.74
CA THR A 22 -13.58 16.09 5.81
C THR A 22 -14.29 14.98 5.03
N ALA A 23 -13.60 14.37 4.07
CA ALA A 23 -14.03 13.15 3.41
C ALA A 23 -13.30 11.96 4.02
N ILE A 24 -14.07 10.94 4.44
CA ILE A 24 -13.53 9.69 4.96
C ILE A 24 -13.95 8.58 4.01
N PHE A 25 -12.98 7.81 3.54
CA PHE A 25 -13.19 6.67 2.68
C PHE A 25 -12.29 5.52 3.11
N THR A 26 -12.59 4.34 2.56
CA THR A 26 -11.87 3.10 2.86
C THR A 26 -11.24 2.61 1.57
N GLU A 27 -9.92 2.49 1.59
CA GLU A 27 -9.13 1.93 0.50
C GLU A 27 -8.63 0.54 0.86
N LYS A 28 -8.25 -0.24 -0.16
CA LYS A 28 -7.59 -1.52 0.04
C LYS A 28 -6.08 -1.32 0.13
N GLY A 29 -5.47 -1.95 1.13
CA GLY A 29 -4.02 -2.06 1.27
C GLY A 29 -3.60 -3.50 1.51
N LEU A 30 -2.33 -3.80 1.26
CA LEU A 30 -1.74 -5.10 1.52
C LEU A 30 -0.81 -5.00 2.72
N LYS A 31 -1.13 -5.66 3.82
CA LYS A 31 -0.27 -5.72 5.01
C LYS A 31 0.92 -6.64 4.73
N ILE A 32 2.10 -6.06 4.58
CA ILE A 32 3.36 -6.76 4.23
C ILE A 32 4.26 -7.04 5.46
N SER A 33 3.86 -6.50 6.61
CA SER A 33 4.40 -6.83 7.94
C SER A 33 3.50 -6.27 9.04
N ASP A 34 3.88 -6.47 10.32
CA ASP A 34 3.17 -5.92 11.46
C ASP A 34 3.11 -4.39 11.51
N THR A 35 3.98 -3.71 10.76
CA THR A 35 4.11 -2.25 10.79
C THR A 35 4.05 -1.60 9.41
N LEU A 36 3.93 -2.37 8.33
CA LEU A 36 4.00 -1.85 6.96
C LEU A 36 2.84 -2.32 6.11
N ILE A 37 2.30 -1.40 5.31
CA ILE A 37 1.28 -1.64 4.30
C ILE A 37 1.82 -1.17 2.94
N LEU A 38 1.57 -1.98 1.92
CA LEU A 38 1.68 -1.60 0.52
C LEU A 38 0.30 -1.10 0.06
N SER A 39 0.25 0.12 -0.46
CA SER A 39 -0.92 0.66 -1.13
C SER A 39 -0.64 0.76 -2.63
N VAL A 40 -1.64 0.44 -3.45
CA VAL A 40 -1.53 0.44 -4.91
C VAL A 40 -2.61 1.35 -5.45
N TYR A 41 -2.18 2.40 -6.15
CA TYR A 41 -3.03 3.42 -6.72
C TYR A 41 -2.87 3.43 -8.24
N GLU A 42 -3.79 4.10 -8.94
CA GLU A 42 -3.68 4.26 -10.39
C GLU A 42 -2.37 4.98 -10.80
N ALA A 43 -1.95 5.95 -9.98
CA ALA A 43 -0.80 6.82 -10.23
C ALA A 43 0.52 6.33 -9.61
N GLY A 44 0.53 5.18 -8.92
CA GLY A 44 1.74 4.67 -8.29
C GLY A 44 1.47 3.66 -7.21
N LEU A 45 2.52 3.31 -6.47
CA LEU A 45 2.43 2.47 -5.29
C LEU A 45 3.26 3.06 -4.16
N SER A 46 2.81 2.84 -2.93
CA SER A 46 3.48 3.34 -1.74
C SER A 46 3.62 2.25 -0.69
N ILE A 47 4.70 2.31 0.08
CA ILE A 47 4.85 1.55 1.32
C ILE A 47 4.84 2.55 2.46
N ASN A 48 3.90 2.40 3.39
CA ASN A 48 3.74 3.27 4.53
C ASN A 48 3.83 2.46 5.82
N LYS A 49 4.28 3.12 6.90
CA LYS A 49 3.93 2.69 8.24
C LYS A 49 2.43 2.86 8.47
N PHE A 50 1.90 2.15 9.44
CA PHE A 50 0.52 2.34 9.86
C PHE A 50 0.39 2.23 11.38
N HIS A 51 -0.71 2.75 11.88
CA HIS A 51 -1.17 2.54 13.25
C HIS A 51 -2.68 2.26 13.26
N TYR A 52 -3.18 1.76 14.38
CA TYR A 52 -4.61 1.65 14.63
C TYR A 52 -5.10 2.90 15.36
N ASP A 53 -6.17 3.52 14.87
CA ASP A 53 -6.79 4.66 15.55
C ASP A 53 -7.69 4.20 16.72
N GLN A 54 -8.38 5.16 17.35
CA GLN A 54 -9.25 4.87 18.50
C GLN A 54 -10.47 4.01 18.15
N THR A 55 -10.86 3.94 16.88
CA THR A 55 -11.95 3.09 16.39
C THR A 55 -11.45 1.72 15.93
N GLY A 56 -10.14 1.49 15.97
CA GLY A 56 -9.50 0.26 15.51
C GLY A 56 -9.28 0.23 14.00
N ASP A 57 -9.43 1.36 13.32
CA ASP A 57 -9.17 1.47 11.89
C ASP A 57 -7.67 1.60 11.63
N ILE A 58 -7.21 1.01 10.53
CA ILE A 58 -5.83 1.19 10.07
C ILE A 58 -5.70 2.56 9.41
N VAL A 59 -4.75 3.36 9.88
CA VAL A 59 -4.43 4.69 9.34
C VAL A 59 -2.97 4.69 8.89
N LEU A 60 -2.74 5.19 7.66
CA LEU A 60 -1.39 5.35 7.12
C LEU A 60 -0.63 6.45 7.88
N ASP A 61 0.65 6.21 8.08
CA ASP A 61 1.61 7.13 8.72
C ASP A 61 2.79 7.33 7.75
N GLU A 62 3.99 7.56 8.28
CA GLU A 62 5.25 7.76 7.56
C GLU A 62 5.37 6.90 6.29
N GLU A 63 5.56 7.58 5.17
CA GLU A 63 5.89 6.98 3.89
C GLU A 63 7.34 6.52 3.87
N ILE A 64 7.56 5.25 3.53
CA ILE A 64 8.87 4.60 3.48
C ILE A 64 9.35 4.47 2.03
N LEU A 65 8.42 4.28 1.09
CA LEU A 65 8.69 4.20 -0.33
C LEU A 65 7.50 4.76 -1.07
N ASP A 66 7.78 5.55 -2.10
CA ASP A 66 6.79 6.02 -3.05
C ASP A 66 7.34 5.85 -4.47
N LEU A 67 6.64 5.04 -5.26
CA LEU A 67 6.95 4.80 -6.66
C LEU A 67 5.83 5.36 -7.51
N GLN A 68 6.10 6.52 -8.10
CA GLN A 68 5.19 7.21 -9.00
C GLN A 68 5.21 6.60 -10.40
N GLY A 69 4.05 6.53 -11.05
CA GLY A 69 3.89 6.04 -12.41
C GLY A 69 2.61 5.23 -12.58
N SER A 70 2.14 5.12 -13.82
CA SER A 70 0.94 4.33 -14.11
C SER A 70 1.14 2.87 -13.68
N VAL A 71 0.24 2.35 -12.87
CA VAL A 71 0.32 0.97 -12.39
C VAL A 71 -0.41 0.02 -13.33
N ASN A 72 0.23 -1.10 -13.64
CA ASN A 72 -0.41 -2.27 -14.22
C ASN A 72 -0.69 -3.28 -13.09
N ASP A 73 -1.87 -3.17 -12.49
CA ASP A 73 -2.29 -3.88 -11.28
C ASP A 73 -2.60 -5.37 -11.50
N TYR A 74 -2.69 -5.82 -12.76
CA TYR A 74 -2.82 -7.23 -13.15
C TYR A 74 -1.69 -8.15 -12.62
N GLY A 75 -0.63 -7.60 -12.01
CA GLY A 75 0.58 -8.31 -11.60
C GLY A 75 0.71 -8.73 -10.13
N LEU A 76 -0.22 -8.34 -9.23
CA LEU A 76 -0.11 -8.70 -7.81
C LEU A 76 -0.77 -10.04 -7.51
N ASN A 77 -0.05 -11.13 -7.81
CA ASN A 77 -0.42 -12.46 -7.32
C ASN A 77 0.12 -12.67 -5.90
N LEU A 78 -0.76 -12.62 -4.90
CA LEU A 78 -0.39 -12.77 -3.48
C LEU A 78 0.27 -14.12 -3.17
N GLU A 79 -0.12 -15.19 -3.87
CA GLU A 79 0.47 -16.51 -3.71
C GLU A 79 1.92 -16.52 -4.19
N GLU A 80 2.19 -15.88 -5.33
CA GLU A 80 3.55 -15.71 -5.87
C GLU A 80 4.42 -14.90 -4.90
N ILE A 81 3.88 -13.80 -4.38
CA ILE A 81 4.60 -12.88 -3.49
C ILE A 81 4.88 -13.51 -2.13
N SER A 82 3.99 -14.36 -1.63
CA SER A 82 4.13 -14.96 -0.30
C SER A 82 5.38 -15.83 -0.13
N ASN A 83 5.93 -16.29 -1.26
CA ASN A 83 7.13 -17.12 -1.32
C ASN A 83 8.42 -16.32 -1.62
N MET A 84 8.31 -15.02 -1.89
CA MET A 84 9.46 -14.15 -2.17
C MET A 84 10.18 -13.74 -0.88
N ASN A 85 11.47 -13.44 -1.00
CA ASN A 85 12.18 -12.66 0.00
C ASN A 85 11.92 -11.15 -0.18
N ALA A 86 12.36 -10.34 0.79
CA ALA A 86 12.10 -8.90 0.76
C ALA A 86 12.69 -8.18 -0.47
N ILE A 87 13.88 -8.60 -0.95
CA ILE A 87 14.52 -8.00 -2.12
C ILE A 87 13.75 -8.39 -3.39
N GLU A 88 13.40 -9.66 -3.55
CA GLU A 88 12.59 -10.15 -4.68
C GLU A 88 11.25 -9.43 -4.75
N PHE A 89 10.59 -9.23 -3.62
CA PHE A 89 9.35 -8.45 -3.54
C PHE A 89 9.54 -7.00 -3.96
N LEU A 90 10.55 -6.32 -3.43
CA LEU A 90 10.84 -4.93 -3.81
C LEU A 90 11.13 -4.82 -5.32
N LEU A 91 11.87 -5.77 -5.90
CA LEU A 91 12.09 -5.83 -7.34
C LEU A 91 10.78 -6.07 -8.09
N LYS A 92 9.95 -7.01 -7.65
CA LYS A 92 8.65 -7.30 -8.28
C LYS A 92 7.75 -6.06 -8.31
N ILE A 93 7.60 -5.34 -7.19
CA ILE A 93 6.70 -4.16 -7.17
C ILE A 93 7.19 -3.04 -8.09
N THR A 94 8.51 -2.86 -8.28
CA THR A 94 9.02 -1.87 -9.25
C THR A 94 8.65 -2.18 -10.70
N THR A 95 8.32 -3.44 -11.01
CA THR A 95 7.84 -3.83 -12.35
C THR A 95 6.36 -3.51 -12.58
N LEU A 96 5.60 -3.22 -11.52
CA LEU A 96 4.18 -2.88 -11.58
C LEU A 96 3.96 -1.44 -12.05
N THR A 97 4.86 -0.54 -11.69
CA THR A 97 4.88 0.83 -12.21
C THR A 97 5.46 0.82 -13.62
N LYS A 98 4.65 1.13 -14.63
CA LYS A 98 5.16 1.48 -15.95
C LYS A 98 5.97 2.75 -15.79
N GLY A 99 7.26 2.69 -16.09
CA GLY A 99 8.10 3.88 -16.12
C GLY A 99 7.44 4.95 -16.99
N LEU A 100 7.49 6.20 -16.52
CA LEU A 100 7.25 7.38 -17.34
C LEU A 100 8.26 7.35 -18.49
N HIS A 101 7.87 6.77 -19.62
CA HIS A 101 8.50 7.05 -20.91
C HIS A 101 7.67 8.10 -21.63
#